data_AF-A0A9E1PXU7-F1
#
_entry.id   AF-A0A9E1PXU7-F1
#
_cell.length_a   1.000
_cell.length_b   1.000
_cell.length_c   1.000
_cell.angle_alpha   90.00
_cell.angle_beta   90.00
_cell.angle_gamma   90.00
#
_symmetry.space_group_name_H-M   'P 1'
#
loop_
_entity.id
_entity.type
_entity.pdbx_description
1 polymer ?
#
loop_
_entity_poly.entity_id
_entity_poly.type
_entity_poly.pdbx_seq_one_letter_code
_entity_poly.pdbx_strand_id
1 'polypeptide(L)' 'MTDSNPVTLLTVNGKVYTWPSAPLAVVCVDGSEPAYMDEAVAAGAMPWLAKARA' A
#
# COMPACT_ATOMS: atom_id res chain seq x y z
N MET A 1 -13.01 -22.65 -9.20
CA MET A 1 -11.58 -22.93 -8.95
C MET A 1 -11.31 -22.56 -7.51
N THR A 2 -11.26 -23.56 -6.63
CA THR A 2 -10.78 -23.39 -5.26
C THR A 2 -9.29 -23.68 -5.29
N ASP A 3 -8.45 -22.65 -5.39
CA ASP A 3 -7.01 -22.84 -5.29
C ASP A 3 -6.68 -23.24 -3.86
N SER A 4 -6.50 -24.53 -3.65
CA SER A 4 -6.11 -25.19 -2.40
C SER A 4 -4.61 -25.03 -2.12
N ASN A 5 -4.04 -23.86 -2.41
CA ASN A 5 -2.63 -23.62 -2.12
C ASN A 5 -2.49 -23.27 -0.63
N PRO A 6 -1.63 -23.95 0.15
CA PRO A 6 -1.44 -23.61 1.56
C PRO A 6 -1.06 -22.14 1.70
N VAL A 7 -1.85 -21.40 2.47
CA VAL A 7 -1.52 -20.03 2.84
C VAL A 7 -0.26 -20.09 3.69
N THR A 8 0.85 -19.59 3.13
CA THR A 8 2.08 -19.47 3.90
C THR A 8 1.87 -18.35 4.93
N LEU A 9 2.05 -18.69 6.20
CA LEU A 9 1.95 -17.73 7.31
C LEU A 9 3.35 -17.34 7.77
N LEU A 10 3.53 -16.05 8.06
CA LEU A 10 4.75 -15.48 8.60
C LEU A 10 4.48 -14.87 9.97
N THR A 11 5.25 -15.26 10.98
CA THR A 11 5.18 -14.65 12.31
C THR A 11 6.36 -13.71 12.52
N VAL A 12 6.10 -12.42 12.76
CA VAL A 12 7.12 -11.41 13.05
C VAL A 12 6.69 -10.61 14.27
N ASN A 13 7.54 -10.51 15.30
CA ASN A 13 7.27 -9.75 16.53
C ASN A 13 5.91 -10.10 17.17
N GLY A 14 5.51 -11.37 17.16
CA GLY A 14 4.23 -11.84 17.70
C GLY A 14 3.00 -11.54 16.83
N LYS A 15 3.16 -10.92 15.66
CA LYS A 15 2.10 -10.71 14.67
C LYS A 15 2.18 -11.75 13.56
N VAL A 16 1.02 -12.28 13.15
CA VAL A 16 0.89 -13.23 12.05
C VAL A 16 0.46 -12.47 10.79
N TYR A 17 1.17 -12.69 9.69
CA TYR A 17 0.90 -12.13 8.37
C TYR A 17 0.69 -13.25 7.37
N THR A 18 -0.21 -13.06 6.41
CA THR A 18 -0.33 -13.95 5.25
C THR A 18 0.72 -13.58 4.21
N TRP A 19 1.33 -14.59 3.59
CA TRP A 19 2.21 -14.35 2.46
C TRP A 19 1.44 -13.66 1.31
N PRO A 20 1.99 -12.61 0.68
CA PRO A 20 1.28 -11.88 -0.36
C PRO A 20 1.14 -12.74 -1.64
N SER A 21 -0.04 -12.70 -2.26
CA SER A 21 -0.35 -13.44 -3.51
C SER A 21 0.16 -12.76 -4.78
N ALA A 22 0.66 -11.52 -4.65
CA ALA A 22 1.26 -10.71 -5.71
C ALA A 22 2.47 -9.95 -5.14
N PRO A 23 3.36 -9.39 -5.97
CA PRO A 23 4.44 -8.53 -5.49
C PRO A 23 3.91 -7.37 -4.63
N LEU A 24 4.43 -7.24 -3.40
CA LEU A 24 4.01 -6.25 -2.43
C LEU A 24 5.13 -5.22 -2.21
N ALA A 25 4.80 -3.94 -2.34
CA ALA A 25 5.69 -2.83 -2.01
C ALA A 25 5.07 -1.98 -0.89
N VAL A 26 5.91 -1.54 0.04
CA VAL A 26 5.55 -0.58 1.10
C VAL A 26 6.47 0.62 0.95
N VAL A 27 5.89 1.82 0.85
CA VAL A 27 6.62 3.08 0.66
C VAL A 27 6.47 3.92 1.91
N CYS A 28 7.59 4.30 2.52
CA CYS A 28 7.63 5.34 3.53
C CYS A 28 8.00 6.66 2.86
N VAL A 29 7.13 7.65 2.90
CA VAL A 29 7.43 9.02 2.47
C VAL A 29 7.68 9.83 3.75
N ASP A 30 8.95 10.02 4.09
CA ASP A 30 9.34 10.72 5.31
C ASP A 30 8.85 12.18 5.28
N GLY A 31 8.36 12.68 6.41
CA GLY A 31 7.80 14.03 6.53
C GLY A 31 6.56 14.30 5.65
N SER A 32 5.86 13.27 5.18
CA SER A 32 4.69 13.39 4.29
C SER A 32 3.43 13.85 5.01
N GLU A 33 3.42 15.08 5.51
CA GLU A 33 2.21 15.74 6.00
C GLU A 33 1.08 15.60 4.97
N PRO A 34 -0.11 15.10 5.37
CA PRO A 34 -1.24 14.89 4.46
C PRO A 34 -1.54 16.07 3.54
N ALA A 35 -1.43 17.31 4.03
CA ALA A 35 -1.69 18.52 3.27
C ALA A 35 -0.80 18.66 2.02
N TYR A 36 0.43 18.13 2.01
CA TYR A 36 1.30 18.21 0.83
C TYR A 36 0.73 17.45 -0.37
N MET A 37 0.12 16.29 -0.13
CA MET A 37 -0.52 15.50 -1.18
C MET A 37 -1.80 16.17 -1.67
N ASP A 38 -2.56 16.82 -0.78
CA ASP A 38 -3.77 17.55 -1.14
C ASP A 38 -3.48 18.75 -2.04
N GLU A 39 -2.51 19.58 -1.65
CA GLU A 39 -2.07 20.73 -2.46
C GLU A 39 -1.49 20.28 -3.81
N ALA A 40 -0.67 19.23 -3.82
CA ALA A 40 -0.08 18.71 -5.06
C ALA A 40 -1.14 18.09 -6.01
N VAL A 41 -2.20 17.48 -5.49
CA VAL A 41 -3.34 17.03 -6.30
C VAL A 41 -4.16 18.22 -6.81
N ALA A 42 -4.45 19.22 -5.97
CA ALA A 42 -5.18 20.42 -6.37
C ALA A 42 -4.44 21.20 -7.47
N ALA A 43 -3.11 21.25 -7.40
CA ALA A 43 -2.24 21.83 -8.43
C ALA A 43 -2.11 20.97 -9.70
N GLY A 44 -2.71 19.76 -9.74
CA GLY A 44 -2.62 18.84 -10.88
C GLY A 44 -1.27 18.12 -11.03
N ALA A 45 -0.39 18.20 -10.03
CA ALA A 45 0.96 17.62 -10.06
C ALA A 45 0.99 16.11 -9.73
N MET A 46 -0.07 15.57 -9.13
CA MET A 46 -0.15 14.14 -8.77
C MET A 46 -1.36 13.43 -9.43
N PRO A 47 -1.40 13.30 -10.76
CA PRO A 47 -2.56 12.77 -11.49
C PRO A 47 -2.84 11.28 -11.20
N TRP A 48 -1.81 10.50 -10.85
CA TRP A 48 -2.01 9.11 -10.44
C TRP A 48 -2.62 9.02 -9.05
N LEU A 49 -2.06 9.74 -8.07
CA LEU A 49 -2.57 9.74 -6.70
C LEU A 49 -4.00 10.28 -6.64
N ALA A 50 -4.33 11.31 -7.43
CA ALA A 50 -5.67 11.84 -7.56
C ALA A 50 -6.70 10.75 -7.94
N LYS A 51 -6.33 9.81 -8.82
CA LYS A 51 -7.19 8.67 -9.21
C LYS A 51 -7.19 7.55 -8.18
N ALA A 52 -6.05 7.27 -7.55
CA ALA A 52 -5.90 6.17 -6.60
C ALA A 52 -6.58 6.44 -5.24
N ARG A 53 -6.81 7.72 -4.90
CA ARG A 53 -7.44 8.14 -3.64
C ARG A 53 -8.94 8.49 -3.74
N ALA A 54 -9.50 8.42 -4.95
CA ALA A 54 -10.90 8.77 -5.22
C ALA A 54 -11.88 7.72 -4.69
#